data_AF-A0A949KYB2-F1
#
_entry.id   AF-A0A949KYB2-F1
#
_cell.length_a   1.000
_cell.length_b   1.000
_cell.length_c   1.000
_cell.angle_alpha   90.00
_cell.angle_beta   90.00
_cell.angle_gamma   90.00
#
_symmetry.space_group_name_H-M   'P 1'
#
loop_
_entity.id
_entity.type
_entity.pdbx_description
1 polymer ?
#
loop_
_entity_poly.entity_id
_entity_poly.type
_entity_poly.pdbx_seq_one_letter_code
_entity_poly.pdbx_strand_id
1 'polypeptide(L)' 'MSEYKFFLLHKIIVLSINVLVLGALTVAMYVASGRPDEFTMVFLKVFGGMLLPIMVVGFVAKRWLRRSFDSMCGDTA' A
#
# COMPACT_ATOMS: atom_id res chain seq x y z
N MET A 1 20.68 2.67 -17.90
CA MET A 1 20.67 2.55 -16.43
C MET A 1 19.32 2.89 -15.77
N SER A 2 18.40 3.60 -16.45
CA SER A 2 17.10 4.04 -15.88
C SER A 2 16.06 2.91 -15.71
N GLU A 3 16.00 1.94 -16.63
CA GLU A 3 14.99 0.86 -16.59
C GLU A 3 15.06 -0.04 -15.34
N TYR A 4 16.28 -0.36 -14.88
CA TYR A 4 16.47 -1.15 -13.65
C TYR A 4 15.95 -0.42 -12.41
N LYS A 5 16.09 0.92 -12.36
CA LYS A 5 15.57 1.73 -11.25
C LYS A 5 14.05 1.72 -11.20
N PHE A 6 13.39 1.83 -12.36
CA PHE A 6 11.94 1.77 -12.44
C PHE A 6 11.40 0.40 -11.99
N PHE A 7 12.02 -0.68 -12.46
CA PHE A 7 11.65 -2.04 -12.06
C PHE A 7 11.83 -2.26 -10.56
N LEU A 8 12.95 -1.79 -9.99
CA LEU A 8 13.21 -1.86 -8.54
C LEU A 8 12.22 -1.02 -7.74
N LEU A 9 11.95 0.23 -8.13
CA LEU A 9 10.99 1.11 -7.44
C LEU A 9 9.59 0.52 -7.46
N HIS A 10 9.15 -0.03 -8.60
CA HIS A 10 7.88 -0.73 -8.69
C HIS A 10 7.81 -1.91 -7.70
N LYS A 11 8.85 -2.75 -7.68
CA LYS A 11 8.95 -3.90 -6.77
C LYS A 11 8.96 -3.49 -5.30
N ILE A 12 9.67 -2.41 -4.96
CA ILE A 12 9.72 -1.86 -3.59
C ILE A 12 8.34 -1.33 -3.17
N ILE A 13 7.63 -0.62 -4.05
CA ILE A 13 6.27 -0.13 -3.77
C ILE A 13 5.33 -1.31 -3.53
N VAL A 14 5.35 -2.33 -4.40
CA VAL A 14 4.51 -3.53 -4.23
C VAL A 14 4.84 -4.23 -2.91
N LEU A 15 6.11 -4.43 -2.60
CA LEU A 15 6.54 -5.05 -1.34
C LEU A 15 6.07 -4.24 -0.13
N SER A 16 6.22 -2.91 -0.17
CA SER A 16 5.83 -2.01 0.92
C SER A 16 4.32 -2.06 1.18
N ILE A 17 3.50 -2.04 0.13
CA ILE A 17 2.04 -2.15 0.25
C ILE A 17 1.65 -3.51 0.85
N ASN A 18 2.29 -4.61 0.42
CA ASN A 18 2.02 -5.93 0.99
C ASN A 18 2.36 -5.98 2.49
N VAL A 19 3.50 -5.42 2.89
CA VAL A 19 3.87 -5.32 4.32
C VAL A 19 2.86 -4.48 5.10
N LEU A 20 2.38 -3.36 4.55
CA LEU A 20 1.33 -2.56 5.19
C LEU A 20 0.02 -3.33 5.36
N VAL A 21 -0.40 -4.09 4.34
CA VAL A 21 -1.63 -4.90 4.41
C VAL A 21 -1.50 -5.99 5.47
N LEU A 22 -0.35 -6.68 5.53
CA LEU A 22 -0.09 -7.68 6.58
C LEU A 22 -0.10 -7.04 7.97
N GLY A 23 0.54 -5.87 8.14
CA GLY A 23 0.52 -5.13 9.39
C GLY A 23 -0.90 -4.73 9.82
N ALA A 24 -1.70 -4.21 8.89
CA ALA A 24 -3.10 -3.86 9.15
C ALA A 24 -3.94 -5.09 9.52
N LEU A 25 -3.70 -6.23 8.88
CA LEU A 25 -4.36 -7.49 9.21
C LEU A 25 -3.99 -7.95 10.62
N THR A 26 -2.71 -7.93 11.00
CA THR A 26 -2.25 -8.30 12.34
C THR A 26 -2.86 -7.40 13.41
N VAL A 27 -2.87 -6.08 13.18
CA VAL A 27 -3.48 -5.12 14.11
C VAL A 27 -4.98 -5.35 14.23
N ALA A 28 -5.69 -5.54 13.12
CA ALA A 28 -7.12 -5.81 13.13
C ALA A 28 -7.46 -7.10 13.89
N MET A 29 -6.67 -8.16 13.70
CA MET A 29 -6.82 -9.43 14.43
C MET A 29 -6.56 -9.26 15.93
N TYR A 30 -5.50 -8.52 16.29
CA TYR A 30 -5.17 -8.25 17.70
C TYR A 30 -6.26 -7.43 18.41
N VAL A 31 -6.82 -6.43 17.74
CA VAL A 31 -7.91 -5.62 18.30
C VAL A 31 -9.21 -6.43 18.40
N ALA A 32 -9.51 -7.22 17.37
CA ALA A 32 -10.71 -8.06 17.34
C ALA A 32 -10.66 -9.19 18.38
N SER A 33 -9.49 -9.76 18.67
CA SER A 33 -9.35 -10.82 19.68
C SER A 33 -9.67 -10.35 21.10
N GLY A 34 -9.56 -9.05 21.38
CA GLY A 34 -10.01 -8.44 22.65
C GLY A 34 -11.52 -8.32 22.80
N ARG A 35 -12.31 -8.53 21.73
CA ARG A 35 -13.78 -8.45 21.70
C ARG A 35 -14.36 -9.65 20.93
N PRO A 36 -14.27 -10.87 21.48
CA PRO A 36 -14.65 -12.09 20.76
C PRO A 36 -16.12 -12.12 20.33
N ASP A 37 -17.03 -11.53 21.11
CA ASP A 37 -18.47 -11.51 20.81
C ASP A 37 -18.81 -10.69 19.54
N GLU A 38 -17.99 -9.68 19.24
CA GLU A 38 -18.16 -8.77 18.09
C GLU A 38 -17.00 -8.88 17.09
N PHE A 39 -16.24 -9.97 17.15
CA PHE A 39 -14.96 -10.14 16.46
C PHE A 39 -15.03 -9.70 14.99
N THR A 40 -15.98 -10.26 14.24
CA THR A 40 -16.12 -10.00 12.80
C THR A 40 -16.40 -8.53 12.51
N MET A 41 -17.22 -7.88 13.33
CA MET A 41 -17.59 -6.48 13.15
C MET A 41 -16.41 -5.55 13.47
N VAL A 42 -15.71 -5.80 14.56
CA VAL A 42 -14.50 -5.05 14.96
C VAL A 42 -13.38 -5.25 13.93
N PHE A 43 -13.15 -6.49 13.50
CA PHE A 43 -12.19 -6.83 12.45
C PHE A 43 -12.46 -6.05 11.16
N LEU A 44 -13.69 -6.12 10.63
CA LEU A 44 -14.05 -5.44 9.39
C LEU A 44 -13.92 -3.91 9.52
N LYS A 45 -14.30 -3.35 10.66
CA LYS A 45 -14.19 -1.92 10.92
C LYS A 45 -12.73 -1.46 10.93
N VAL A 46 -11.86 -2.17 11.63
CA VAL A 46 -10.44 -1.82 11.75
C VAL A 46 -9.68 -2.12 10.46
N PHE A 47 -9.81 -3.34 9.93
CA PHE A 47 -9.13 -3.77 8.71
C PHE A 47 -9.63 -2.99 7.49
N GLY A 48 -10.95 -2.86 7.32
CA GLY A 48 -11.53 -2.08 6.23
C GLY A 48 -11.18 -0.59 6.32
N GLY A 49 -11.20 -0.04 7.53
CA GLY A 49 -10.77 1.33 7.80
C GLY A 49 -9.28 1.58 7.49
N MET A 50 -8.41 0.60 7.70
CA MET A 50 -6.99 0.67 7.35
C MET A 50 -6.70 0.32 5.88
N LEU A 51 -7.51 -0.51 5.24
CA LEU A 51 -7.34 -0.85 3.82
C LEU A 51 -7.55 0.35 2.90
N LEU A 52 -8.52 1.21 3.20
CA LEU A 52 -8.79 2.42 2.42
C LEU A 52 -7.56 3.34 2.31
N PRO A 53 -6.90 3.77 3.40
CA PRO A 53 -5.70 4.60 3.30
C PRO A 53 -4.54 3.86 2.63
N ILE A 54 -4.37 2.55 2.85
CA ILE A 54 -3.33 1.76 2.17
C ILE A 54 -3.55 1.77 0.64
N MET A 55 -4.80 1.62 0.19
CA MET A 55 -5.17 1.69 -1.22
C MET A 55 -4.91 3.08 -1.81
N VAL A 56 -5.25 4.14 -1.08
CA VAL A 56 -4.97 5.52 -1.50
C VAL A 56 -3.46 5.75 -1.64
N VAL A 57 -2.66 5.30 -0.66
CA VAL A 57 -1.19 5.39 -0.71
C VAL A 57 -0.64 4.63 -1.91
N GLY A 58 -1.12 3.40 -2.16
CA GLY A 58 -0.71 2.61 -3.32
C GLY A 58 -1.06 3.29 -4.65
N PHE A 59 -2.25 3.88 -4.76
CA PHE A 59 -2.69 4.61 -5.95
C PHE A 59 -1.83 5.87 -6.20
N VAL A 60 -1.58 6.67 -5.15
CA VAL A 60 -0.74 7.87 -5.23
C VAL A 60 0.69 7.49 -5.59
N ALA A 61 1.27 6.48 -4.92
CA ALA A 61 2.62 6.00 -5.21
C ALA A 61 2.77 5.53 -6.66
N LYS A 62 1.79 4.78 -7.18
CA LYS A 62 1.77 4.35 -8.59
C LYS A 62 1.66 5.55 -9.54
N ARG A 63 0.80 6.53 -9.24
CA ARG A 63 0.63 7.73 -10.07
C ARG A 63 1.90 8.59 -10.07
N TRP A 64 2.58 8.68 -8.95
CA TRP A 64 3.83 9.44 -8.81
C TRP A 64 4.99 8.75 -9.54
N LEU A 65 5.07 7.41 -9.47
CA LEU A 65 6.04 6.63 -10.22
C LEU A 65 5.87 6.82 -11.74
N ARG A 66 4.61 6.85 -12.23
CA ARG A 66 4.31 7.10 -13.65
C ARG A 66 4.73 8.51 -14.09
N ARG A 67 4.46 9.54 -13.28
CA ARG A 67 4.90 10.92 -13.59
C ARG A 67 6.42 11.06 -13.59
N SER A 68 7.10 10.40 -12.64
CA SER A 68 8.57 10.43 -12.57
C SER A 68 9.21 9.79 -13.80
N PHE A 69 8.57 8.76 -14.38
CA PHE A 69 8.99 8.16 -15.64
C PHE A 69 8.81 9.13 -16.83
N ASP A 70 7.67 9.80 -16.93
CA ASP A 70 7.42 10.78 -18.00
C ASP A 70 8.43 11.95 -17.96
N SER A 71 8.77 12.46 -16.77
CA SER A 71 9.80 13.51 -16.62
C SER A 71 11.19 13.05 -17.06
N MET A 72 11.56 11.78 -16.82
CA MET A 72 12.86 11.24 -17.23
C MET A 72 13.01 11.07 -18.75
N CYS A 73 11.90 10.99 -19.49
CA CYS A 73 11.88 10.87 -20.95
C CYS A 73 11.68 12.23 -21.66
N GLY A 74 11.35 13.29 -20.91
CA GLY A 74 11.03 14.62 -21.43
C GLY A 74 12.19 15.61 -21.51
N ASP A 75 13.37 15.30 -20.94
CA ASP A 75 14.58 16.16 -20.97
C ASP A 75 15.37 16.09 -22.30
N THR A 76 14.79 15.53 -23.37
CA THR A 76 15.41 15.47 -24.71
C THR A 76 14.77 16.38 -25.76
N ALA A 77 13.98 17.38 -25.35
CA ALA A 77 13.41 18.39 -26.25
C ALA A 77 14.15 19.73 -26.13
#